data_AF-A0A966V5Q8-F1
#
_entry.id   AF-A0A966V5Q8-F1
#
_cell.length_a   1.000
_cell.length_b   1.000
_cell.length_c   1.000
_cell.angle_alpha   90.00
_cell.angle_beta   90.00
_cell.angle_gamma   90.00
#
_symmetry.space_group_name_H-M   'P 1'
#
loop_
_entity.id
_entity.type
_entity.pdbx_description
1 polymer ?
#
loop_
_entity_poly.entity_id
_entity_poly.type
_entity_poly.pdbx_seq_one_letter_code
_entity_poly.pdbx_strand_id
1 'polypeptide(L)'
;TAAKEIAAGLGRSVTFMAKYDFAETGSSCHVHSSLWHLSEGAVRGSAFDAGHGDGARDSTPSHGTPAMTDHFRMYLAGQLAAARDFSILWAPTINSYKRFQPGSWAPTAVAWGVDNRTLGYRVVGHGASTRVECRIPGADANSYLAFAGTIAAGLYGIRHRLQLDDAYSGNGYEAKDLPRIPTTLAEAADLWEHSAIARECFGDDVHHHLLTMARHEWSSFQQTVTDWERVRYFERA
;
A
#
# COMPACT_ATOMS: atom_id res chain seq x y z
N THR A 1 3.35 10.43 -18.13
CA THR A 1 3.75 10.88 -19.49
C THR A 1 3.77 12.39 -19.59
N ALA A 2 2.68 13.12 -19.31
CA ALA A 2 2.66 14.60 -19.39
C ALA A 2 3.77 15.33 -18.60
N ALA A 3 4.00 14.98 -17.33
CA ALA A 3 5.03 15.64 -16.52
C ALA A 3 6.45 15.49 -17.11
N LYS A 4 6.76 14.33 -17.70
CA LYS A 4 8.06 14.08 -18.34
C LYS A 4 8.21 14.91 -19.62
N GLU A 5 7.16 15.00 -20.42
CA GLU A 5 7.15 15.83 -21.64
C GLU A 5 7.33 17.32 -21.34
N ILE A 6 6.62 17.84 -20.32
CA ILE A 6 6.75 19.23 -19.89
C ILE A 6 8.18 19.50 -19.40
N ALA A 7 8.74 18.61 -18.57
CA ALA A 7 10.11 18.75 -18.09
C ALA A 7 11.11 18.76 -19.25
N ALA A 8 10.96 17.85 -20.21
CA ALA A 8 11.81 17.76 -21.39
C ALA A 8 11.74 19.04 -22.24
N GLY A 9 10.54 19.60 -22.45
CA GLY A 9 10.35 20.88 -23.14
C GLY A 9 11.02 22.08 -22.45
N LEU A 10 11.32 21.97 -21.16
CA LEU A 10 12.05 22.96 -20.37
C LEU A 10 13.54 22.62 -20.19
N GLY A 11 14.07 21.61 -20.89
CA GLY A 11 15.46 21.15 -20.75
C GLY A 11 15.76 20.52 -19.38
N ARG A 12 14.75 19.94 -18.72
CA ARG A 12 14.85 19.28 -17.41
C ARG A 12 14.44 17.81 -17.50
N SER A 13 14.78 17.05 -16.47
CA SER A 13 14.31 15.67 -16.28
C SER A 13 13.53 15.57 -14.98
N VAL A 14 12.50 14.72 -14.97
CA VAL A 14 11.75 14.35 -13.77
C VAL A 14 11.71 12.83 -13.65
N THR A 15 11.85 12.33 -12.43
CA THR A 15 11.81 10.91 -12.11
C THR A 15 10.67 10.60 -11.16
N PHE A 16 10.15 9.38 -11.27
CA PHE A 16 9.16 8.81 -10.36
C PHE A 16 9.71 7.56 -9.65
N MET A 17 11.04 7.43 -9.60
CA MET A 17 11.69 6.43 -8.75
C MET A 17 11.21 6.58 -7.31
N ALA A 18 10.90 5.47 -6.65
CA ALA A 18 10.45 5.48 -5.26
C ALA A 18 11.46 6.16 -4.32
N LYS A 19 12.76 5.99 -4.58
CA LYS A 19 13.85 6.55 -3.80
C LYS A 19 15.00 6.97 -4.72
N TYR A 20 15.01 8.24 -5.12
CA TYR A 20 16.07 8.79 -5.97
C TYR A 20 17.39 8.97 -5.20
N ASP A 21 17.31 9.49 -3.97
CA ASP A 21 18.46 9.70 -3.10
C ASP A 21 18.19 9.10 -1.71
N PHE A 22 19.21 8.49 -1.11
CA PHE A 22 19.13 7.92 0.23
C PHE A 22 18.82 8.98 1.31
N ALA A 23 19.37 10.20 1.18
CA ALA A 23 19.20 11.27 2.15
C ALA A 23 17.84 11.98 2.05
N GLU A 24 17.17 11.90 0.89
CA GLU A 24 15.96 12.67 0.61
C GLU A 24 14.66 11.88 0.86
N THR A 25 13.53 12.57 0.95
CA THR A 25 12.22 11.87 1.00
C THR A 25 11.95 11.12 -0.31
N GLY A 26 11.28 9.97 -0.22
CA GLY A 26 10.93 9.18 -1.41
C GLY A 26 9.70 9.68 -2.16
N SER A 27 9.51 9.21 -3.40
CA SER A 27 8.31 9.48 -4.20
C SER A 27 7.22 8.45 -3.92
N SER A 28 5.97 8.91 -3.85
CA SER A 28 4.82 8.05 -3.51
C SER A 28 3.69 8.11 -4.53
N CYS A 29 2.89 7.04 -4.52
CA CYS A 29 1.60 6.98 -5.19
C CYS A 29 0.57 6.56 -4.14
N HIS A 30 0.17 7.48 -3.26
CA HIS A 30 -0.86 7.15 -2.27
C HIS A 30 -2.19 6.86 -2.98
N VAL A 31 -2.76 5.69 -2.70
CA VAL A 31 -4.02 5.26 -3.31
C VAL A 31 -5.14 5.49 -2.32
N HIS A 32 -6.00 6.45 -2.63
CA HIS A 32 -7.25 6.66 -1.91
C HIS A 32 -8.36 5.82 -2.52
N SER A 33 -9.10 5.07 -1.72
CA SER A 33 -10.20 4.22 -2.19
C SER A 33 -11.45 4.35 -1.33
N SER A 34 -12.60 4.39 -2.00
CA SER A 34 -13.93 4.31 -1.40
C SER A 34 -14.87 3.46 -2.25
N LEU A 35 -15.86 2.83 -1.62
CA LEU A 35 -16.94 2.11 -2.31
C LEU A 35 -18.22 2.93 -2.26
N TRP A 36 -19.05 2.76 -3.28
CA TRP A 36 -20.30 3.49 -3.48
C TRP A 36 -21.43 2.52 -3.80
N HIS A 37 -22.62 2.78 -3.24
CA HIS A 37 -23.82 2.05 -3.61
C HIS A 37 -24.34 2.53 -4.96
N LEU A 38 -24.64 1.57 -5.82
CA LEU A 38 -25.31 1.80 -7.10
C LEU A 38 -26.75 1.29 -7.03
N SER A 39 -27.68 2.03 -7.62
CA SER A 39 -29.05 1.56 -7.89
C SER A 39 -29.49 2.09 -9.24
N GLU A 40 -29.92 1.19 -10.13
CA GLU A 40 -30.31 1.51 -11.50
C GLU A 40 -29.20 2.25 -12.28
N GLY A 41 -27.94 1.89 -12.04
CA GLY A 41 -26.78 2.51 -12.70
C GLY A 41 -26.38 3.89 -12.14
N ALA A 42 -27.11 4.43 -11.16
CA ALA A 42 -26.80 5.71 -10.52
C ALA A 42 -26.16 5.52 -9.13
N VAL A 43 -25.22 6.41 -8.79
CA VAL A 43 -24.62 6.49 -7.44
C VAL A 43 -25.66 6.98 -6.45
N ARG A 44 -25.88 6.22 -5.36
CA ARG A 44 -26.87 6.54 -4.32
C ARG A 44 -26.26 7.04 -3.02
N GLY A 45 -25.02 6.68 -2.74
CA GLY A 45 -24.33 7.11 -1.53
C GLY A 45 -23.01 6.36 -1.32
N SER A 46 -22.21 6.86 -0.38
CA SER A 46 -21.00 6.16 0.06
C SER A 46 -21.40 4.86 0.76
N ALA A 47 -20.70 3.77 0.44
CA ALA A 47 -20.83 2.52 1.17
C ALA A 47 -19.99 2.51 2.46
N PHE A 48 -19.17 3.54 2.69
CA PHE A 48 -18.28 3.63 3.85
C PHE A 48 -18.76 4.56 4.95
N ASP A 49 -19.63 5.51 4.60
CA ASP A 49 -20.24 6.44 5.54
C ASP A 49 -21.41 5.78 6.26
N ALA A 50 -21.30 5.56 7.57
CA ALA A 50 -22.41 5.06 8.37
C ALA A 50 -23.45 6.15 8.71
N GLY A 51 -23.16 7.43 8.41
CA GLY A 51 -23.99 8.55 8.86
C GLY A 51 -24.13 8.61 10.39
N HIS A 52 -25.13 9.35 10.87
CA HIS A 52 -25.49 9.45 12.29
C HIS A 52 -26.70 8.56 12.68
N GLY A 53 -27.12 7.59 11.87
CA GLY A 53 -28.34 6.80 12.09
C GLY A 53 -28.17 5.28 11.95
N ASP A 54 -28.96 4.53 12.73
CA ASP A 54 -29.34 3.10 12.84
C ASP A 54 -28.46 1.95 12.30
N GLY A 55 -27.52 2.17 11.38
CA GLY A 55 -26.51 1.20 10.91
C GLY A 55 -25.14 1.39 11.55
N ALA A 56 -24.93 2.47 12.30
CA ALA A 56 -23.76 2.63 13.16
C ALA A 56 -23.90 1.64 14.32
N ARG A 57 -23.25 0.48 14.22
CA ARG A 57 -23.03 -0.35 15.42
C ARG A 57 -22.37 0.54 16.46
N ASP A 58 -22.97 0.52 17.64
CA ASP A 58 -22.62 1.20 18.89
C ASP A 58 -21.13 1.03 19.24
N SER A 59 -20.30 1.71 18.46
CA SER A 59 -18.94 2.03 18.80
C SER A 59 -19.05 3.46 19.28
N THR A 60 -19.28 3.61 20.58
CA THR A 60 -18.84 4.83 21.28
C THR A 60 -17.51 5.24 20.65
N PRO A 61 -17.37 6.46 20.10
CA PRO A 61 -16.17 6.85 19.40
C PRO A 61 -15.00 6.84 20.38
N SER A 62 -14.36 5.69 20.53
CA SER A 62 -13.09 5.60 21.21
C SER A 62 -12.11 6.29 20.27
N HIS A 63 -11.74 7.51 20.64
CA HIS A 63 -10.55 8.19 20.15
C HIS A 63 -10.68 8.78 18.73
N GLY A 64 -11.83 9.41 18.41
CA GLY A 64 -11.97 10.19 17.17
C GLY A 64 -12.10 9.36 15.90
N THR A 65 -12.38 8.06 16.02
CA THR A 65 -12.67 7.18 14.89
C THR A 65 -14.02 7.52 14.27
N PRO A 66 -14.08 7.82 12.95
CA PRO A 66 -15.36 8.06 12.27
C PRO A 66 -16.27 6.84 12.38
N ALA A 67 -17.59 7.05 12.42
CA ALA A 67 -18.54 5.94 12.30
C ALA A 67 -18.34 5.24 10.94
N MET A 68 -18.06 3.94 10.98
CA MET A 68 -17.79 3.13 9.78
C MET A 68 -18.88 2.07 9.61
N THR A 69 -19.33 1.87 8.37
CA THR A 69 -20.21 0.75 8.03
C THR A 69 -19.46 -0.59 8.19
N ASP A 70 -20.21 -1.69 8.37
CA ASP A 70 -19.61 -3.03 8.36
C ASP A 70 -18.85 -3.32 7.05
N HIS A 71 -19.37 -2.84 5.92
CA HIS A 71 -18.68 -2.96 4.62
C HIS A 71 -17.32 -2.28 4.63
N PHE A 72 -17.20 -1.08 5.22
CA PHE A 72 -15.92 -0.40 5.31
C PHE A 72 -14.96 -1.12 6.25
N ARG A 73 -15.44 -1.57 7.41
CA ARG A 73 -14.63 -2.35 8.36
C ARG A 73 -14.05 -3.59 7.69
N MET A 74 -14.88 -4.38 7.02
CA MET A 74 -14.45 -5.58 6.31
C MET A 74 -13.51 -5.24 5.14
N TYR A 75 -13.78 -4.17 4.39
CA TYR A 75 -12.90 -3.71 3.30
C TYR A 75 -11.50 -3.38 3.82
N LEU A 76 -11.41 -2.59 4.90
CA LEU A 76 -10.14 -2.23 5.52
C LEU A 76 -9.43 -3.44 6.13
N ALA A 77 -10.16 -4.37 6.74
CA ALA A 77 -9.60 -5.61 7.27
C ALA A 77 -8.97 -6.47 6.14
N GLY A 78 -9.63 -6.55 4.98
CA GLY A 78 -9.09 -7.22 3.80
C GLY A 78 -7.81 -6.57 3.27
N GLN A 79 -7.76 -5.25 3.24
CA GLN A 79 -6.55 -4.49 2.88
C GLN A 79 -5.38 -4.81 3.81
N LEU A 80 -5.61 -4.85 5.12
CA LEU A 80 -4.59 -5.18 6.11
C LEU A 80 -4.11 -6.63 5.99
N ALA A 81 -5.04 -7.57 5.82
CA ALA A 81 -4.73 -8.99 5.66
C ALA A 81 -3.86 -9.27 4.42
N ALA A 82 -4.13 -8.58 3.31
CA ALA A 82 -3.37 -8.75 2.07
C ALA A 82 -2.11 -7.88 1.99
N ALA A 83 -1.90 -6.93 2.90
CA ALA A 83 -0.90 -5.87 2.76
C ALA A 83 0.53 -6.38 2.55
N ARG A 84 0.90 -7.44 3.28
CA ARG A 84 2.23 -8.04 3.16
C ARG A 84 2.33 -8.84 1.85
N ASP A 85 1.36 -9.70 1.61
CA ASP A 85 1.29 -10.59 0.45
C ASP A 85 1.29 -9.83 -0.87
N PHE A 86 0.54 -8.73 -0.95
CA PHE A 86 0.36 -7.93 -2.18
C PHE A 86 1.45 -6.87 -2.37
N SER A 87 2.49 -6.87 -1.54
CA SER A 87 3.53 -5.83 -1.57
C SER A 87 4.17 -5.66 -2.96
N ILE A 88 4.33 -6.72 -3.75
CA ILE A 88 4.87 -6.63 -5.12
C ILE A 88 4.00 -5.79 -6.08
N LEU A 89 2.70 -5.61 -5.79
CA LEU A 89 1.79 -4.77 -6.58
C LEU A 89 1.99 -3.28 -6.33
N TRP A 90 2.49 -2.93 -5.14
CA TRP A 90 2.67 -1.55 -4.68
C TRP A 90 4.14 -1.11 -4.64
N ALA A 91 5.06 -2.06 -4.47
CA ALA A 91 6.50 -1.88 -4.41
C ALA A 91 7.18 -2.88 -5.36
N PRO A 92 7.11 -2.67 -6.69
CA PRO A 92 7.50 -3.68 -7.68
C PRO A 92 9.01 -3.76 -7.95
N THR A 93 9.81 -2.80 -7.47
CA THR A 93 11.26 -2.72 -7.78
C THR A 93 12.11 -2.85 -6.52
N ILE A 94 13.40 -3.17 -6.67
CA ILE A 94 14.36 -3.12 -5.54
C ILE A 94 14.43 -1.72 -4.93
N ASN A 95 14.29 -0.67 -5.76
CA ASN A 95 14.31 0.72 -5.32
C ASN A 95 13.11 1.07 -4.43
N SER A 96 11.94 0.47 -4.67
CA SER A 96 10.73 0.67 -3.87
C SER A 96 10.99 0.45 -2.37
N TYR A 97 11.72 -0.60 -2.03
CA TYR A 97 11.97 -0.99 -0.64
C TYR A 97 12.95 -0.06 0.09
N LYS A 98 13.80 0.66 -0.64
CA LYS A 98 14.68 1.69 -0.05
C LYS A 98 13.90 2.91 0.44
N ARG A 99 12.62 3.03 0.07
CA ARG A 99 11.71 4.05 0.55
C ARG A 99 11.22 3.80 1.97
N PHE A 100 11.09 2.54 2.39
CA PHE A 100 10.50 2.17 3.69
C PHE A 100 11.51 2.36 4.83
N GLN A 101 11.75 3.63 5.17
CA GLN A 101 12.68 4.04 6.22
C GLN A 101 11.93 4.79 7.33
N PRO A 102 12.15 4.45 8.61
CA PRO A 102 11.61 5.24 9.73
C PRO A 102 11.97 6.72 9.59
N GLY A 103 11.00 7.61 9.82
CA GLY A 103 11.21 9.06 9.71
C GLY A 103 11.23 9.63 8.28
N SER A 104 11.08 8.80 7.24
CA SER A 104 11.09 9.25 5.83
C SER A 104 9.70 9.60 5.26
N TRP A 105 8.67 9.70 6.11
CA TRP A 105 7.25 9.85 5.75
C TRP A 105 6.60 8.67 5.00
N ALA A 106 7.39 7.69 4.55
CA ALA A 106 6.89 6.42 4.05
C ALA A 106 6.53 5.47 5.20
N PRO A 107 5.44 4.71 5.10
CA PRO A 107 5.04 3.79 6.16
C PRO A 107 6.05 2.64 6.29
N THR A 108 6.16 2.08 7.49
CA THR A 108 6.94 0.85 7.75
C THR A 108 6.12 -0.23 8.45
N ALA A 109 5.00 0.13 9.08
CA ALA A 109 4.07 -0.77 9.74
C ALA A 109 2.81 -1.00 8.89
N VAL A 110 2.31 -2.24 8.90
CA VAL A 110 0.99 -2.64 8.42
C VAL A 110 0.03 -2.52 9.60
N ALA A 111 -0.59 -1.36 9.72
CA ALA A 111 -1.76 -1.13 10.56
C ALA A 111 -2.54 0.03 9.96
N TRP A 112 -3.66 0.36 10.59
CA TRP A 112 -4.47 1.51 10.22
C TRP A 112 -4.67 2.45 11.40
N GLY A 113 -4.90 3.72 11.09
CA GLY A 113 -5.26 4.73 12.09
C GLY A 113 -6.00 5.90 11.46
N VAL A 114 -6.72 6.65 12.29
CA VAL A 114 -7.43 7.86 11.88
C VAL A 114 -6.40 8.96 11.71
N ASP A 115 -6.28 9.49 10.49
CA ASP A 115 -5.31 10.53 10.13
C ASP A 115 -3.82 10.20 10.44
N ASN A 116 -3.48 8.96 10.78
CA ASN A 116 -2.13 8.55 11.16
C ASN A 116 -1.23 8.36 9.93
N ARG A 117 -0.25 9.25 9.75
CA ARG A 117 0.66 9.26 8.58
C ARG A 117 1.84 8.30 8.70
N THR A 118 2.01 7.64 9.84
CA THR A 118 3.14 6.73 10.12
C THR A 118 2.84 5.27 9.77
N LEU A 119 1.58 4.98 9.40
CA LEU A 119 1.05 3.65 9.12
C LEU A 119 0.80 3.42 7.63
N GLY A 120 0.77 2.14 7.22
CA GLY A 120 0.47 1.74 5.84
C GLY A 120 -0.91 2.20 5.37
N TYR A 121 -1.90 2.23 6.28
CA TYR A 121 -3.27 2.62 5.98
C TYR A 121 -3.73 3.77 6.85
N ARG A 122 -4.38 4.76 6.25
CA ARG A 122 -4.89 5.94 6.94
C ARG A 122 -6.34 6.16 6.57
N VAL A 123 -7.22 6.25 7.57
CA VAL A 123 -8.63 6.61 7.35
C VAL A 123 -8.77 8.13 7.39
N VAL A 124 -9.37 8.70 6.35
CA VAL A 124 -9.53 10.16 6.19
C VAL A 124 -10.89 10.51 5.58
N GLY A 125 -11.24 11.79 5.71
CA GLY A 125 -12.50 12.33 5.20
C GLY A 125 -13.63 12.23 6.21
N HIS A 126 -14.77 12.76 5.81
CA HIS A 126 -16.00 12.77 6.58
C HIS A 126 -17.21 12.63 5.65
N GLY A 127 -18.30 12.07 6.16
CA GLY A 127 -19.51 11.81 5.38
C GLY A 127 -19.20 11.02 4.10
N ALA A 128 -19.76 11.46 2.97
CA ALA A 128 -19.53 10.84 1.66
C ALA A 128 -18.06 10.82 1.19
N SER A 129 -17.16 11.60 1.80
CA SER A 129 -15.73 11.63 1.45
C SER A 129 -14.86 10.65 2.25
N THR A 130 -15.46 9.90 3.19
CA THR A 130 -14.79 8.87 3.99
C THR A 130 -14.15 7.82 3.08
N ARG A 131 -12.85 7.59 3.28
CA ARG A 131 -12.03 6.71 2.44
C ARG A 131 -10.82 6.20 3.20
N VAL A 132 -10.23 5.11 2.71
CA VAL A 132 -8.91 4.65 3.13
C VAL A 132 -7.85 5.12 2.14
N GLU A 133 -6.75 5.67 2.67
CA GLU A 133 -5.50 5.94 1.96
C GLU A 133 -4.51 4.79 2.22
N CYS A 134 -4.14 4.05 1.18
CA CYS A 134 -3.00 3.15 1.20
C CYS A 134 -1.73 3.93 0.83
N ARG A 135 -0.76 3.99 1.75
CA ARG A 135 0.48 4.78 1.63
C ARG A 135 1.67 3.95 1.16
N ILE A 136 1.50 2.64 1.06
CA ILE A 136 2.52 1.66 0.66
C ILE A 136 3.04 1.86 -0.77
N PRO A 137 2.25 2.29 -1.78
CA PRO A 137 2.75 2.34 -3.13
C PRO A 137 3.77 3.46 -3.38
N GLY A 138 4.85 3.10 -4.08
CA GLY A 138 5.81 4.03 -4.65
C GLY A 138 5.29 4.65 -5.95
N ALA A 139 5.91 5.76 -6.37
CA ALA A 139 5.58 6.37 -7.67
C ALA A 139 6.02 5.51 -8.89
N ASP A 140 6.78 4.45 -8.63
CA ASP A 140 7.22 3.42 -9.56
C ASP A 140 6.21 2.26 -9.69
N ALA A 141 5.13 2.26 -8.91
CA ALA A 141 4.08 1.26 -9.02
C ALA A 141 3.37 1.33 -10.38
N ASN A 142 3.07 0.17 -10.96
CA ASN A 142 2.11 0.10 -12.06
C ASN A 142 0.71 0.39 -11.51
N SER A 143 0.10 1.50 -11.94
CA SER A 143 -1.19 1.95 -11.42
C SER A 143 -2.31 0.93 -11.56
N TYR A 144 -2.32 0.14 -12.65
CA TYR A 144 -3.32 -0.91 -12.84
C TYR A 144 -3.18 -2.02 -11.78
N LEU A 145 -1.95 -2.45 -11.49
CA LEU A 145 -1.69 -3.47 -10.47
C LEU A 145 -1.94 -2.94 -9.06
N ALA A 146 -1.55 -1.68 -8.80
CA ALA A 146 -1.82 -1.04 -7.51
C ALA A 146 -3.33 -0.93 -7.23
N PHE A 147 -4.12 -0.55 -8.25
CA PHE A 147 -5.57 -0.49 -8.13
C PHE A 147 -6.20 -1.88 -8.03
N ALA A 148 -5.74 -2.84 -8.84
CA ALA A 148 -6.23 -4.22 -8.78
C ALA A 148 -5.99 -4.83 -7.39
N GLY A 149 -4.78 -4.67 -6.82
CA GLY A 149 -4.47 -5.09 -5.46
C GLY A 149 -5.36 -4.43 -4.41
N THR A 150 -5.54 -3.10 -4.52
CA THR A 150 -6.40 -2.32 -3.61
C THR A 150 -7.86 -2.82 -3.65
N ILE A 151 -8.40 -3.04 -4.85
CA ILE A 151 -9.78 -3.52 -5.02
C ILE A 151 -9.91 -4.97 -4.54
N ALA A 152 -9.01 -5.85 -4.97
CA ALA A 152 -9.06 -7.28 -4.66
C ALA A 152 -8.94 -7.54 -3.16
N ALA A 153 -8.00 -6.89 -2.48
CA ALA A 153 -7.80 -7.03 -1.04
C ALA A 153 -9.03 -6.58 -0.25
N GLY A 154 -9.61 -5.43 -0.60
CA GLY A 154 -10.80 -4.96 0.09
C GLY A 154 -12.04 -5.82 -0.18
N LEU A 155 -12.23 -6.31 -1.41
CA LEU A 155 -13.32 -7.25 -1.73
C LEU A 155 -13.13 -8.61 -1.07
N TYR A 156 -11.89 -9.08 -0.92
CA TYR A 156 -11.56 -10.28 -0.15
C TYR A 156 -12.05 -10.15 1.29
N GLY A 157 -11.76 -9.02 1.94
CA GLY A 157 -12.23 -8.73 3.29
C GLY A 157 -13.75 -8.77 3.44
N ILE A 158 -14.48 -8.18 2.48
CA ILE A 158 -15.96 -8.22 2.46
C ILE A 158 -16.48 -9.64 2.25
N ARG A 159 -15.94 -10.37 1.25
CA ARG A 159 -16.36 -11.74 0.91
C ARG A 159 -16.19 -12.69 2.10
N HIS A 160 -15.06 -12.59 2.78
CA HIS A 160 -14.71 -13.43 3.94
C HIS A 160 -15.15 -12.84 5.28
N ARG A 161 -15.86 -11.70 5.28
CA ARG A 161 -16.37 -11.01 6.47
C ARG A 161 -15.31 -10.80 7.55
N LEU A 162 -14.11 -10.40 7.13
CA LEU A 162 -12.98 -10.22 8.04
C LEU A 162 -13.29 -9.14 9.08
N GLN A 163 -12.85 -9.39 10.32
CA GLN A 163 -12.98 -8.44 11.40
C GLN A 163 -11.84 -7.43 11.36
N LEU A 164 -12.19 -6.15 11.54
CA LEU A 164 -11.22 -5.07 11.61
C LEU A 164 -10.76 -4.90 13.05
N ASP A 165 -9.45 -5.01 13.27
CA ASP A 165 -8.79 -4.70 14.53
C ASP A 165 -8.91 -3.22 14.88
N ASP A 166 -8.69 -2.87 16.15
CA ASP A 166 -8.75 -1.49 16.62
C ASP A 166 -7.72 -0.58 15.93
N ALA A 167 -8.06 0.71 15.83
CA ALA A 167 -7.19 1.72 15.27
C ALA A 167 -5.90 1.84 16.09
N TYR A 168 -4.75 1.88 15.41
CA TYR A 168 -3.49 2.17 16.07
C TYR A 168 -3.29 3.68 16.26
N SER A 169 -3.19 4.10 17.52
CA SER A 169 -3.09 5.51 17.93
C SER A 169 -1.65 6.02 18.10
N GLY A 170 -0.65 5.14 18.13
CA GLY A 170 0.75 5.49 18.37
C GLY A 170 1.54 5.86 17.10
N ASN A 171 2.84 6.06 17.29
CA ASN A 171 3.80 6.23 16.19
C ASN A 171 4.18 4.87 15.59
N GLY A 172 3.75 4.59 14.36
CA GLY A 172 4.03 3.37 13.63
C GLY A 172 5.51 3.07 13.40
N TYR A 173 6.37 4.10 13.41
CA TYR A 173 7.83 3.92 13.31
C TYR A 173 8.42 3.26 14.56
N GLU A 174 7.82 3.49 15.72
CA GLU A 174 8.31 3.00 17.02
C GLU A 174 7.61 1.71 17.47
N ALA A 175 6.47 1.38 16.84
CA ALA A 175 5.63 0.25 17.19
C ALA A 175 6.32 -1.10 16.99
N LYS A 176 6.69 -1.81 18.05
CA LYS A 176 7.44 -3.09 17.94
C LYS A 176 6.58 -4.29 17.58
N ASP A 177 5.29 -4.23 17.93
CA ASP A 177 4.37 -5.39 17.85
C ASP A 177 3.49 -5.37 16.59
N LEU A 178 3.68 -4.39 15.69
CA LEU A 178 2.94 -4.32 14.44
C LEU A 178 3.66 -5.08 13.32
N PRO A 179 2.93 -5.80 12.45
CA PRO A 179 3.51 -6.40 11.26
C PRO A 179 4.20 -5.33 10.41
N ARG A 180 5.35 -5.68 9.82
CA ARG A 180 6.11 -4.75 8.97
C ARG A 180 5.73 -4.90 7.50
N ILE A 181 5.90 -3.82 6.74
CA ILE A 181 5.96 -3.93 5.28
C ILE A 181 7.24 -4.71 4.94
N PRO A 182 7.23 -5.64 3.97
CA PRO A 182 8.42 -6.35 3.56
C PRO A 182 9.57 -5.38 3.25
N THR A 183 10.78 -5.77 3.60
CA THR A 183 11.97 -4.90 3.53
C THR A 183 12.78 -5.11 2.25
N THR A 184 12.45 -6.14 1.48
CA THR A 184 13.10 -6.46 0.20
C THR A 184 12.10 -7.01 -0.81
N LEU A 185 12.42 -6.89 -2.10
CA LEU A 185 11.64 -7.53 -3.17
C LEU A 185 11.64 -9.06 -3.04
N ALA A 186 12.72 -9.65 -2.52
CA ALA A 186 12.80 -11.08 -2.25
C ALA A 186 11.76 -11.53 -1.21
N GLU A 187 11.69 -10.85 -0.05
CA GLU A 187 10.69 -11.13 0.99
C GLU A 187 9.27 -10.97 0.45
N ALA A 188 9.00 -9.92 -0.32
CA ALA A 188 7.68 -9.70 -0.90
C ALA A 188 7.32 -10.79 -1.94
N ALA A 189 8.29 -11.25 -2.73
CA ALA A 189 8.09 -12.35 -3.67
C ALA A 189 7.82 -13.68 -2.94
N ASP A 190 8.54 -13.96 -1.85
CA ASP A 190 8.31 -15.14 -1.00
C ASP A 190 6.89 -15.12 -0.42
N LEU A 191 6.44 -13.97 0.09
CA LEU A 191 5.09 -13.81 0.62
C LEU A 191 4.02 -14.01 -0.44
N TRP A 192 4.19 -13.41 -1.62
CA TRP A 192 3.28 -13.60 -2.75
C TRP A 192 3.18 -15.06 -3.17
N GLU A 193 4.32 -15.77 -3.31
CA GLU A 193 4.39 -17.17 -3.74
C GLU A 193 3.52 -18.10 -2.88
N HIS A 194 3.55 -17.88 -1.56
CA HIS A 194 2.85 -18.69 -0.56
C HIS A 194 1.47 -18.13 -0.17
N SER A 195 1.04 -17.02 -0.77
CA SER A 195 -0.21 -16.36 -0.43
C SER A 195 -1.43 -17.05 -1.05
N ALA A 196 -2.26 -17.64 -0.19
CA ALA A 196 -3.58 -18.13 -0.60
C ALA A 196 -4.50 -16.98 -1.04
N ILE A 197 -4.39 -15.81 -0.40
CA ILE A 197 -5.15 -14.60 -0.74
C ILE A 197 -4.83 -14.17 -2.18
N ALA A 198 -3.54 -14.12 -2.54
CA ALA A 198 -3.11 -13.72 -3.89
C ALA A 198 -3.63 -14.68 -4.96
N ARG A 199 -3.54 -16.00 -4.72
CA ARG A 199 -4.09 -17.00 -5.64
C ARG A 199 -5.60 -16.88 -5.81
N GLU A 200 -6.35 -16.72 -4.71
CA GLU A 200 -7.81 -16.54 -4.79
C GLU A 200 -8.19 -15.27 -5.55
N CYS A 201 -7.47 -14.18 -5.33
CA CYS A 201 -7.78 -12.88 -5.91
C CYS A 201 -7.42 -12.76 -7.39
N PHE A 202 -6.30 -13.35 -7.81
CA PHE A 202 -5.72 -13.13 -9.15
C PHE A 202 -5.72 -14.37 -10.05
N GLY A 203 -5.95 -15.56 -9.49
CA GLY A 203 -5.82 -16.82 -10.22
C GLY A 203 -4.36 -17.20 -10.49
N ASP A 204 -4.13 -18.45 -10.88
CA ASP A 204 -2.78 -19.02 -10.96
C ASP A 204 -1.91 -18.38 -12.05
N ASP A 205 -2.49 -18.01 -13.20
CA ASP A 205 -1.72 -17.44 -14.32
C ASP A 205 -1.11 -16.07 -13.98
N VAL A 206 -1.94 -15.16 -13.44
CA VAL A 206 -1.49 -13.82 -13.00
C VAL A 206 -0.56 -13.95 -11.80
N HIS A 207 -0.88 -14.83 -10.86
CA HIS A 207 -0.03 -15.13 -9.70
C HIS A 207 1.38 -15.55 -10.13
N HIS A 208 1.48 -16.53 -11.02
CA HIS A 208 2.75 -17.04 -11.52
C HIS A 208 3.53 -15.98 -12.31
N HIS A 209 2.85 -15.22 -13.17
CA HIS A 209 3.51 -14.18 -13.97
C HIS A 209 4.13 -13.08 -13.11
N LEU A 210 3.39 -12.55 -12.14
CA LEU A 210 3.88 -11.50 -11.24
C LEU A 210 5.02 -11.99 -10.34
N LEU A 211 4.92 -13.23 -9.84
CA LEU A 211 6.00 -13.87 -9.09
C LEU A 211 7.28 -13.95 -9.93
N THR A 212 7.16 -14.41 -11.17
CA THR A 212 8.29 -14.58 -12.09
C THR A 212 8.97 -13.24 -12.36
N MET A 213 8.21 -12.16 -12.58
CA MET A 213 8.77 -10.82 -12.77
C MET A 213 9.56 -10.35 -11.54
N ALA A 214 8.99 -10.51 -10.33
CA ALA A 214 9.65 -10.09 -9.09
C ALA A 214 10.95 -10.87 -8.84
N ARG A 215 10.95 -12.20 -9.08
CA ARG A 215 12.14 -13.05 -8.95
C ARG A 215 13.21 -12.71 -9.98
N HIS A 216 12.82 -12.40 -11.21
CA HIS A 216 13.75 -12.01 -12.26
C HIS A 216 14.45 -10.67 -11.93
N GLU A 217 13.68 -9.66 -11.52
CA GLU A 217 14.22 -8.37 -11.08
C GLU A 217 15.23 -8.55 -9.92
N TRP A 218 14.86 -9.34 -8.91
CA TRP A 218 15.74 -9.66 -7.80
C TRP A 218 17.02 -10.37 -8.25
N SER A 219 16.91 -11.38 -9.12
CA SER A 219 18.06 -12.13 -9.64
C SER A 219 19.02 -11.23 -10.43
N SER A 220 18.49 -10.30 -11.23
CA SER A 220 19.29 -9.35 -11.99
C SER A 220 20.14 -8.46 -11.07
N PHE A 221 19.54 -7.94 -10.00
CA PHE A 221 20.25 -7.13 -9.02
C PHE A 221 21.32 -7.90 -8.24
N GLN A 222 21.04 -9.15 -7.86
CA GLN A 222 22.02 -9.98 -7.14
C GLN A 222 23.29 -10.29 -7.95
N GLN A 223 23.24 -10.15 -9.27
CA GLN A 223 24.39 -10.32 -10.17
C GLN A 223 25.09 -9.00 -10.50
N THR A 224 24.62 -7.88 -9.94
CA THR A 224 25.12 -6.53 -10.23
C THR A 224 26.07 -6.06 -9.13
N VAL A 225 27.31 -5.69 -9.49
CA VAL A 225 28.23 -4.99 -8.59
C VAL A 225 27.94 -3.48 -8.65
N THR A 226 27.41 -2.93 -7.58
CA THR A 226 27.04 -1.53 -7.46
C THR A 226 28.24 -0.63 -7.14
N ASP A 227 28.10 0.67 -7.41
CA ASP A 227 29.10 1.66 -7.01
C ASP A 227 29.26 1.75 -5.49
N TRP A 228 28.20 1.47 -4.71
CA TRP A 228 28.29 1.40 -3.25
C TRP A 228 29.24 0.29 -2.80
N GLU A 229 29.15 -0.90 -3.39
CA GLU A 229 30.06 -2.02 -3.09
C GLU A 229 31.50 -1.65 -3.46
N ARG A 230 31.72 -1.01 -4.61
CA ARG A 230 33.06 -0.56 -5.01
C ARG A 230 33.62 0.48 -4.05
N VAL A 231 32.86 1.53 -3.71
CA VAL A 231 33.33 2.56 -2.76
C VAL A 231 33.61 1.96 -1.38
N ARG A 232 32.82 0.97 -0.95
CA ARG A 232 32.94 0.37 0.39
C ARG A 232 34.05 -0.66 0.52
N TYR A 233 34.26 -1.48 -0.51
CA TYR A 233 35.08 -2.70 -0.46
C TYR A 233 36.30 -2.67 -1.38
N PHE A 234 36.34 -1.78 -2.37
CA PHE A 234 37.50 -1.65 -3.24
C PHE A 234 38.59 -0.86 -2.52
N GLU A 235 39.46 -1.59 -1.82
CA GLU A 235 40.62 -1.02 -1.14
C GLU A 235 41.54 -0.34 -2.17
N ARG A 236 41.80 0.96 -1.98
CA ARG A 236 42.97 1.61 -2.56
C ARG A 236 44.09 1.45 -1.54
N ALA A 237 45.08 0.62 -1.85
CA ALA A 237 46.38 0.66 -1.17
C ALA A 237 47.05 2.03 -1.37
#